data_AF-A0AAD4CVL8-F1
#
_entry.id   AF-A0AAD4CVL8-F1
#
_cell.length_a   1.000
_cell.length_b   1.000
_cell.length_c   1.000
_cell.angle_alpha   90.00
_cell.angle_beta   90.00
_cell.angle_gamma   90.00
#
_symmetry.space_group_name_H-M   'P 1'
#
loop_
_entity.id
_entity.type
_entity.pdbx_description
1 polymer ?
#
loop_
_entity_poly.entity_id
_entity_poly.type
_entity_poly.pdbx_seq_one_letter_code
_entity_poly.pdbx_strand_id
1 'polypeptide(L)'
;MMPCCSSSSWLHGWVAPSELEGILGSHPQVIEAAVCGYFDDERQTEWPIGYAVLASTVSVSDRQTALKEIHAWMDSQVASYKRLRGGLHHIDALPKNPTGKLQCHALPIKKQAQRQVKI
;
A
#
# COMPACT_ATOMS: atom_id res chain seq x y z
N MET A 1 -27.78 -34.68 -3.84
CA MET A 1 -28.15 -33.94 -2.62
C MET A 1 -26.86 -33.71 -1.82
N MET A 2 -26.23 -32.54 -1.98
CA MET A 2 -25.01 -32.17 -1.26
C MET A 2 -25.41 -31.35 -0.03
N PRO A 3 -24.82 -31.58 1.17
CA PRO A 3 -25.18 -30.82 2.35
C PRO A 3 -24.59 -29.42 2.28
N CYS A 4 -25.49 -28.46 2.43
CA CYS A 4 -25.22 -27.07 2.75
C CYS A 4 -24.62 -27.03 4.16
N CYS A 5 -23.35 -26.63 4.31
CA CYS A 5 -22.76 -26.34 5.62
C CYS A 5 -22.51 -24.83 5.72
N SER A 6 -23.31 -24.23 6.60
CA SER A 6 -23.36 -22.82 6.94
C SER A 6 -22.21 -22.41 7.89
N SER A 7 -21.90 -21.11 7.88
CA SER A 7 -21.14 -20.36 8.89
C SER A 7 -19.65 -20.70 8.95
N SER A 8 -18.72 -19.77 8.74
CA SER A 8 -18.52 -18.63 9.65
C SER A 8 -17.54 -17.64 9.02
N SER A 9 -17.80 -16.36 9.25
CA SER A 9 -16.96 -15.19 8.97
C SER A 9 -15.44 -15.42 9.06
N TRP A 10 -14.80 -15.69 7.91
CA TRP A 10 -13.35 -15.62 7.72
C TRP A 10 -13.04 -14.91 6.40
N LEU A 11 -13.49 -13.66 6.26
CA LEU A 11 -12.92 -12.72 5.30
C LEU A 11 -11.78 -11.96 5.98
N HIS A 12 -10.73 -12.67 6.40
CA HIS A 12 -9.43 -12.01 6.57
C HIS A 12 -8.92 -11.72 5.16
N GLY A 13 -9.27 -10.54 4.65
CA GLY A 13 -9.09 -10.15 3.25
C GLY A 13 -7.62 -10.19 2.84
N TRP A 14 -7.22 -11.29 2.20
CA TRP A 14 -5.99 -11.34 1.42
C TRP A 14 -6.20 -10.51 0.17
N VAL A 15 -5.88 -9.21 0.25
CA VAL A 15 -5.83 -8.35 -0.91
C VAL A 15 -4.49 -8.57 -1.57
N ALA A 16 -4.50 -9.00 -2.83
CA ALA A 16 -3.25 -9.17 -3.56
C ALA A 16 -2.59 -7.79 -3.71
N PRO A 17 -1.32 -7.62 -3.29
CA PRO A 17 -0.65 -6.33 -3.42
C PRO A 17 -0.62 -5.85 -4.88
N SER A 18 -0.43 -6.78 -5.82
CA SER A 18 -0.44 -6.51 -7.26
C SER A 18 -1.77 -5.94 -7.78
N GLU A 19 -2.90 -6.25 -7.15
CA GLU A 19 -4.20 -5.66 -7.52
C GLU A 19 -4.20 -4.16 -7.20
N LEU A 20 -3.80 -3.79 -5.98
CA LEU A 20 -3.76 -2.41 -5.53
C LEU A 20 -2.67 -1.60 -6.26
N GLU A 21 -1.53 -2.23 -6.54
CA GLU A 21 -0.46 -1.65 -7.35
C GLU A 21 -0.93 -1.34 -8.77
N GLY A 22 -1.69 -2.25 -9.40
CA GLY A 22 -2.26 -2.01 -10.74
C GLY A 22 -3.25 -0.85 -10.76
N ILE A 23 -4.08 -0.72 -9.73
CA ILE A 23 -5.01 0.41 -9.59
C ILE A 23 -4.25 1.73 -9.44
N LEU A 24 -3.29 1.79 -8.52
CA LEU A 24 -2.47 2.99 -8.32
C LEU A 24 -1.68 3.36 -9.58
N GLY A 25 -1.11 2.38 -10.27
CA GLY A 25 -0.37 2.59 -11.53
C GLY A 25 -1.25 3.02 -12.70
N SER A 26 -2.57 2.91 -12.58
CA SER A 26 -3.50 3.43 -13.60
C SER A 26 -3.73 4.95 -13.47
N HIS A 27 -3.26 5.58 -12.39
CA HIS A 27 -3.41 7.01 -12.17
C HIS A 27 -2.35 7.81 -12.95
N PRO A 28 -2.70 8.87 -13.71
CA PRO A 28 -1.77 9.56 -14.61
C PRO A 28 -0.60 10.28 -13.89
N GLN A 29 -0.76 10.59 -12.60
CA GLN A 29 0.29 11.22 -11.79
C GLN A 29 1.21 10.22 -11.09
N VAL A 30 0.96 8.91 -11.24
CA VAL A 30 1.76 7.83 -10.63
C VAL A 30 2.60 7.18 -11.72
N ILE A 31 3.92 7.13 -11.52
CA ILE A 31 4.86 6.43 -12.42
C ILE A 31 4.98 4.97 -12.01
N GLU A 32 5.11 4.73 -10.71
CA GLU A 32 5.23 3.41 -10.15
C GLU A 32 4.60 3.36 -8.76
N ALA A 33 4.00 2.23 -8.41
CA ALA A 33 3.40 2.02 -7.11
C ALA A 33 3.81 0.68 -6.52
N ALA A 34 3.87 0.64 -5.19
CA ALA A 34 4.11 -0.57 -4.42
C ALA A 34 3.15 -0.63 -3.23
N VAL A 35 2.65 -1.81 -2.92
CA VAL A 35 1.85 -2.04 -1.71
C VAL A 35 2.50 -3.11 -0.86
N CYS A 36 2.66 -2.82 0.42
CA CYS A 36 3.22 -3.75 1.39
C CYS A 36 2.31 -3.81 2.64
N GLY A 37 2.44 -4.87 3.43
CA GLY A 37 1.86 -4.94 4.77
C GLY A 37 2.66 -4.13 5.79
N TYR A 38 1.97 -3.35 6.60
CA TYR A 38 2.48 -2.69 7.80
C TYR A 38 1.75 -3.24 9.01
N PHE A 39 2.52 -3.80 9.96
CA PHE A 39 1.96 -4.29 11.21
C PHE A 39 1.74 -3.12 12.17
N ASP A 40 0.48 -2.95 12.58
CA ASP A 40 0.07 -1.97 13.58
C ASP A 40 0.10 -2.63 14.97
N ASP A 41 1.00 -2.16 15.82
CA ASP A 41 1.24 -2.75 17.15
C ASP A 41 0.05 -2.53 18.11
N GLU A 42 -0.60 -1.37 18.03
CA GLU A 42 -1.76 -1.05 18.88
C GLU A 42 -2.95 -1.97 18.61
N ARG A 43 -3.18 -2.32 17.34
CA ARG A 43 -4.33 -3.13 16.89
C ARG A 43 -3.98 -4.57 16.60
N GLN A 44 -2.70 -4.96 16.78
CA GLN A 44 -2.19 -6.31 16.52
C GLN A 44 -2.63 -6.84 15.14
N THR A 45 -2.65 -5.97 14.12
CA THR A 45 -3.22 -6.26 12.79
C THR A 45 -2.31 -5.69 11.70
N GLU A 46 -2.19 -6.41 10.59
CA GLU A 46 -1.50 -5.91 9.39
C GLU A 46 -2.44 -5.10 8.50
N TRP A 47 -2.02 -3.88 8.14
CA TRP A 47 -2.75 -3.00 7.25
C TRP A 47 -1.95 -2.78 5.96
N PRO A 48 -2.62 -2.69 4.81
CA PRO A 48 -1.94 -2.37 3.56
C PRO A 48 -1.50 -0.92 3.57
N ILE A 49 -0.25 -0.71 3.18
CA ILE A 49 0.39 0.59 3.02
C ILE A 49 0.88 0.74 1.59
N GLY A 50 0.59 1.89 0.98
CA GLY A 50 0.99 2.19 -0.38
C GLY A 50 2.19 3.14 -0.44
N TYR A 51 3.00 2.94 -1.46
CA TYR A 51 4.06 3.85 -1.88
C TYR A 51 3.85 4.20 -3.33
N ALA A 52 4.01 5.47 -3.67
CA ALA A 52 3.91 5.95 -5.04
C ALA A 52 5.13 6.80 -5.40
N VAL A 53 5.68 6.51 -6.58
CA VAL A 53 6.61 7.39 -7.28
C VAL A 53 5.75 8.30 -8.15
N LEU A 54 5.78 9.59 -7.86
CA LEU A 54 4.98 10.57 -8.61
C LEU A 54 5.70 10.99 -9.89
N ALA A 55 4.92 11.40 -10.88
CA ALA A 55 5.43 11.94 -12.14
C ALA A 55 6.22 13.24 -11.90
N SER A 56 7.23 13.49 -12.73
CA SER A 56 8.03 14.72 -12.68
C SER A 56 7.23 15.99 -12.99
N THR A 57 5.99 15.84 -13.49
CA THR A 57 5.03 16.92 -13.69
C THR A 57 4.44 17.44 -12.37
N VAL A 58 4.54 16.68 -11.28
CA VAL A 58 4.09 17.10 -9.95
C VAL A 58 5.21 17.86 -9.24
N SER A 59 5.00 19.15 -8.99
CA SER A 59 5.93 20.00 -8.25
C SER A 59 6.14 19.48 -6.84
N VAL A 60 7.33 19.70 -6.27
CA VAL A 60 7.68 19.29 -4.89
C VAL A 60 6.68 19.81 -3.85
N SER A 61 6.25 21.06 -3.99
CA SER A 61 5.25 21.71 -3.15
C SER A 61 3.86 21.06 -3.23
N ASP A 62 3.53 20.45 -4.37
CA ASP A 62 2.20 19.89 -4.64
C ASP A 62 2.13 18.38 -4.37
N ARG A 63 3.28 17.71 -4.15
CA ARG A 63 3.34 16.26 -3.91
C ARG A 63 2.40 15.81 -2.80
N GLN A 64 2.36 16.54 -1.69
CA GLN A 64 1.51 16.16 -0.56
C GLN A 64 0.02 16.26 -0.90
N THR A 65 -0.37 17.25 -1.69
CA THR A 65 -1.74 17.41 -2.18
C THR A 65 -2.08 16.32 -3.17
N ALA A 66 -1.22 16.09 -4.17
CA ALA A 66 -1.39 15.02 -5.16
C ALA A 66 -1.53 13.64 -4.49
N LEU A 67 -0.72 13.32 -3.48
CA LEU A 67 -0.86 12.05 -2.73
C LEU A 67 -2.23 11.91 -2.07
N LYS A 68 -2.77 12.99 -1.49
CA LYS A 68 -4.11 12.97 -0.86
C LYS A 68 -5.20 12.76 -1.90
N GLU A 69 -5.07 13.41 -3.05
CA GLU A 69 -6.00 13.24 -4.18
C GLU A 69 -5.96 11.82 -4.73
N ILE A 70 -4.76 11.26 -4.94
CA ILE A 70 -4.56 9.89 -5.41
C ILE A 70 -5.09 8.88 -4.39
N HIS A 71 -4.87 9.12 -3.09
CA HIS A 71 -5.38 8.25 -2.03
C HIS A 71 -6.90 8.26 -1.97
N ALA A 72 -7.52 9.45 -2.03
CA ALA A 72 -8.97 9.59 -2.07
C ALA A 72 -9.58 8.97 -3.34
N TRP A 73 -8.93 9.15 -4.49
CA TRP A 73 -9.30 8.52 -5.75
C TRP A 73 -9.25 6.99 -5.61
N MET A 74 -8.17 6.42 -5.10
CA MET A 74 -8.04 4.98 -4.89
C MET A 74 -9.13 4.44 -3.95
N ASP A 75 -9.43 5.16 -2.87
CA ASP A 75 -10.48 4.80 -1.90
C ASP A 75 -11.88 4.76 -2.52
N SER A 76 -12.10 5.47 -3.63
CA SER A 76 -13.33 5.38 -4.44
C SER A 76 -13.34 4.19 -5.40
N GLN A 77 -12.18 3.69 -5.81
CA GLN A 77 -12.02 2.57 -6.73
C GLN A 77 -12.12 1.21 -6.04
N VAL A 78 -11.88 1.16 -4.72
CA VAL A 78 -11.81 -0.09 -3.96
C VAL A 78 -12.82 -0.13 -2.81
N ALA A 79 -13.23 -1.35 -2.45
CA ALA A 79 -14.07 -1.57 -1.28
C ALA A 79 -13.34 -1.19 0.03
N SER A 80 -14.09 -0.81 1.06
CA SER A 80 -13.57 -0.29 2.34
C SER A 80 -12.50 -1.18 3.01
N TYR A 81 -12.58 -2.49 2.83
CA TYR A 81 -11.64 -3.47 3.38
C TYR A 81 -10.32 -3.58 2.60
N LYS A 82 -10.25 -3.06 1.36
CA LYS A 82 -9.05 -3.04 0.51
C LYS A 82 -8.28 -1.72 0.57
N ARG A 83 -8.78 -0.74 1.32
CA ARG A 83 -8.21 0.61 1.39
C ARG A 83 -6.85 0.64 2.05
N LEU A 84 -6.00 1.55 1.59
CA LEU A 84 -4.66 1.77 2.14
C LEU A 84 -4.73 2.52 3.46
N ARG A 85 -4.94 1.77 4.53
CA ARG A 85 -5.14 2.31 5.87
C ARG A 85 -3.84 2.69 6.56
N GLY A 86 -2.72 2.11 6.13
CA GLY A 86 -1.38 2.63 6.43
C GLY A 86 -1.04 3.93 5.69
N GLY A 87 -1.95 4.41 4.84
CA GLY A 87 -1.78 5.61 4.03
C GLY A 87 -1.03 5.35 2.71
N LEU A 88 -0.87 6.43 1.95
CA LEU A 88 -0.12 6.46 0.69
C LEU A 88 1.05 7.44 0.84
N HIS A 89 2.27 6.96 0.61
CA HIS A 89 3.50 7.71 0.86
C HIS A 89 4.28 7.94 -0.44
N HIS A 90 4.83 9.13 -0.59
CA HIS A 90 5.72 9.42 -1.70
C HIS A 90 7.10 8.81 -1.47
N ILE A 91 7.67 8.22 -2.52
CA ILE A 91 9.06 7.79 -2.56
C ILE A 91 9.68 8.17 -3.91
N ASP A 92 10.94 8.60 -3.92
CA ASP A 92 11.61 9.00 -5.16
C ASP A 92 11.87 7.81 -6.10
N ALA A 93 12.13 6.64 -5.52
CA ALA A 93 12.33 5.40 -6.27
C ALA A 93 12.03 4.17 -5.39
N LEU A 94 11.41 3.15 -5.98
CA LEU A 94 11.17 1.89 -5.27
C LEU A 94 12.47 1.08 -5.14
N PRO A 95 12.82 0.60 -3.94
CA PRO A 95 14.03 -0.21 -3.74
C PRO A 95 13.83 -1.56 -4.42
N LYS A 96 14.61 -1.81 -5.46
CA LYS A 96 14.61 -3.07 -6.21
C LYS A 96 15.95 -3.77 -6.06
N ASN A 97 15.93 -5.10 -5.97
CA ASN A 97 17.15 -5.91 -6.02
C ASN A 97 17.71 -5.92 -7.47
N PRO A 98 18.95 -6.40 -7.72
CA PRO A 98 19.52 -6.48 -9.07
C PRO A 98 18.68 -7.26 -10.10
N THR A 99 17.80 -8.15 -9.62
CA THR A 99 16.82 -8.90 -10.44
C THR A 99 15.53 -8.10 -10.73
N GLY A 100 15.44 -6.83 -10.34
CA GLY A 100 14.27 -5.97 -10.54
C GLY A 100 13.11 -6.22 -9.56
N LYS A 101 13.25 -7.15 -8.60
CA LYS A 101 12.22 -7.45 -7.60
C LYS A 101 12.15 -6.37 -6.53
N LEU A 102 10.93 -5.90 -6.22
CA LEU A 102 10.66 -4.94 -5.15
C LEU A 102 11.11 -5.51 -3.79
N GLN A 103 11.76 -4.67 -2.98
CA GLN A 103 12.17 -4.99 -1.62
C GLN A 103 11.27 -4.29 -0.59
N CYS A 104 10.12 -4.88 -0.26
CA CYS A 104 9.20 -4.33 0.74
C CYS A 104 9.87 -4.01 2.10
N HIS A 105 10.91 -4.78 2.49
CA HIS A 105 11.67 -4.58 3.73
C HIS A 105 12.50 -3.28 3.77
N ALA A 106 12.88 -2.74 2.62
CA ALA A 106 13.73 -1.56 2.51
C ALA A 106 12.94 -0.24 2.52
N LEU A 107 11.60 -0.30 2.47
CA LEU A 107 10.73 0.86 2.42
C LEU A 107 10.66 1.61 3.77
N PRO A 108 10.53 2.94 3.75
CA PRO A 108 10.83 3.80 4.91
C PRO A 108 9.93 3.58 6.13
N ILE A 109 8.70 3.08 5.98
CA ILE A 109 7.83 2.84 7.15
C ILE A 109 8.17 1.54 7.86
N LYS A 110 8.79 0.58 7.15
CA LYS A 110 9.47 -0.54 7.83
C LYS A 110 10.74 -0.09 8.55
N LYS A 111 11.43 0.95 8.08
CA LYS A 111 12.60 1.51 8.80
C LYS A 111 12.23 2.16 10.14
N GLN A 112 11.06 2.77 10.28
CA GLN A 112 10.64 3.38 11.55
C GLN A 112 10.16 2.33 12.58
N ALA A 113 9.56 1.23 12.13
CA ALA A 113 9.22 0.10 13.01
C ALA A 113 10.45 -0.71 13.43
N GLN A 114 11.40 -0.98 12.52
CA GLN A 114 12.61 -1.76 12.82
C GLN A 114 13.61 -1.01 13.72
N ARG A 115 13.59 0.32 13.72
CA ARG A 115 14.54 1.12 14.50
C ARG A 115 14.17 1.23 15.99
N GLN A 116 12.99 0.74 16.39
CA GLN A 116 12.52 0.73 17.78
C GLN A 116 12.74 -0.63 18.48
N VAL A 117 13.13 -1.68 17.75
CA VAL A 117 13.49 -2.99 18.33
C VAL A 117 14.99 -3.17 18.28
N LYS A 118 15.70 -2.41 19.12
CA LYS A 118 17.05 -2.76 19.59
C LYS A 118 17.05 -2.56 21.10
N ILE A 119 16.71 -3.64 21.80
CA ILE A 119 17.04 -3.85 23.21
C ILE A 119 18.51 -4.24 23.30
#